data_AF-A0A382UMY0-F1
#
_entry.id   AF-A0A382UMY0-F1
#
_cell.length_a   1.000
_cell.length_b   1.000
_cell.length_c   1.000
_cell.angle_alpha   90.00
_cell.angle_beta   90.00
_cell.angle_gamma   90.00
#
_symmetry.space_group_name_H-M   'P 1'
#
loop_
_entity.id
_entity.type
_entity.pdbx_description
1 polymer ?
#
loop_
_entity_poly.entity_id
_entity_poly.type
_entity_poly.pdbx_seq_one_letter_code
_entity_poly.pdbx_strand_id
1 'polypeptide(L)'
;INLATSGIFDVDEVDGILATPLIRSSVYASSLPSMQFQFLSDPAELQKGFSSTGQQYTVAVRLSGSASSAFPEGLAGVDSQVVPGTDKLQVVLVADTDLLADRLWVQVQNFFGQQIATAFADNGSFVENLLENLSGSSALIDVRSRGQFSRPFVVVERLRRDAEAQYLQNAENLQARLAETERQLEELESARVEDGLLTLTPKQEAALFRFQEEKIRIRKDLRDVRHQLDKDIEELGSMLKFLNILLLPLLLTSALVAMRVLRLNRTT
;
A
#
# COMPACT_ATOMS: atom_id res chain seq x y z
N ILE A 1 -6.45 3.07 6.68
CA ILE A 1 -6.68 1.63 6.87
C ILE A 1 -5.56 0.88 6.19
N ASN A 2 -4.98 -0.09 6.89
CA ASN A 2 -3.88 -0.90 6.40
C ASN A 2 -4.34 -2.36 6.32
N LEU A 3 -4.11 -3.01 5.19
CA LEU A 3 -4.51 -4.40 4.92
C LEU A 3 -3.31 -5.11 4.29
N ALA A 4 -3.18 -6.41 4.54
CA ALA A 4 -2.06 -7.18 4.01
C ALA A 4 -2.45 -7.94 2.73
N THR A 5 -3.38 -8.88 2.86
CA THR A 5 -3.82 -9.79 1.79
C THR A 5 -5.33 -9.87 1.81
N SER A 6 -5.96 -8.74 1.50
CA SER A 6 -7.41 -8.68 1.45
C SER A 6 -7.93 -9.33 0.18
N GLY A 7 -9.00 -10.10 0.31
CA GLY A 7 -9.84 -10.49 -0.80
C GLY A 7 -10.62 -9.31 -1.38
N ILE A 8 -11.42 -9.61 -2.40
CA ILE A 8 -12.27 -8.66 -3.09
C ILE A 8 -13.69 -9.21 -3.16
N PHE A 9 -14.67 -8.35 -2.96
CA PHE A 9 -16.08 -8.69 -3.16
C PHE A 9 -16.52 -8.27 -4.55
N ASP A 10 -17.09 -9.23 -5.27
CA ASP A 10 -17.99 -8.97 -6.38
C ASP A 10 -19.41 -9.09 -5.82
N VAL A 11 -20.22 -8.04 -5.97
CA VAL A 11 -21.51 -7.92 -5.28
C VAL A 11 -22.60 -7.76 -6.32
N ASP A 12 -23.45 -8.77 -6.45
CA ASP A 12 -24.62 -8.74 -7.30
C ASP A 12 -25.71 -7.82 -6.72
N GLU A 13 -26.50 -7.21 -7.61
CA GLU A 13 -27.70 -6.47 -7.20
C GLU A 13 -28.78 -7.45 -6.75
N VAL A 14 -29.32 -7.23 -5.55
CA VAL A 14 -30.38 -8.05 -4.95
C VAL A 14 -31.52 -7.15 -4.51
N ASP A 15 -32.73 -7.49 -4.94
CA ASP A 15 -33.92 -6.73 -4.57
C ASP A 15 -34.10 -6.64 -3.04
N GLY A 16 -34.34 -5.43 -2.56
CA GLY A 16 -34.52 -5.16 -1.13
C GLY A 16 -33.23 -5.06 -0.32
N ILE A 17 -32.05 -5.27 -0.93
CA ILE A 17 -30.73 -5.12 -0.28
C ILE A 17 -29.93 -4.00 -0.96
N LEU A 18 -29.56 -2.99 -0.19
CA LEU A 18 -28.62 -1.96 -0.60
C LEU A 18 -27.19 -2.36 -0.23
N ALA A 19 -26.35 -2.55 -1.24
CA ALA A 19 -24.92 -2.74 -1.09
C ALA A 19 -24.17 -1.40 -1.18
N THR A 20 -23.65 -0.92 -0.07
CA THR A 20 -22.84 0.31 0.01
C THR A 20 -21.37 -0.03 0.27
N PRO A 21 -20.49 0.10 -0.73
CA PRO A 21 -19.06 -0.12 -0.51
C PRO A 21 -18.46 0.92 0.44
N LEU A 22 -17.69 0.44 1.40
CA LEU A 22 -17.02 1.24 2.43
C LEU A 22 -15.54 1.44 2.14
N ILE A 23 -14.88 0.40 1.62
CA ILE A 23 -13.45 0.43 1.24
C ILE A 23 -13.33 -0.08 -0.18
N ARG A 24 -12.70 0.73 -1.03
CA ARG A 24 -12.40 0.40 -2.41
C ARG A 24 -10.91 0.62 -2.69
N SER A 25 -10.34 -0.20 -3.55
CA SER A 25 -9.03 0.06 -4.12
C SER A 25 -9.04 1.29 -5.02
N SER A 26 -7.85 1.80 -5.34
CA SER A 26 -7.70 2.71 -6.48
C SER A 26 -7.92 1.94 -7.80
N VAL A 27 -7.95 2.68 -8.91
CA VAL A 27 -7.93 2.09 -10.27
C VAL A 27 -6.59 1.43 -10.61
N TYR A 28 -5.53 1.71 -9.83
CA TYR A 28 -4.20 1.13 -9.98
C TYR A 28 -4.06 -0.14 -9.14
N ALA A 29 -5.02 -1.05 -9.29
CA ALA A 29 -5.05 -2.31 -8.56
C ALA A 29 -5.19 -3.49 -9.54
N SER A 30 -4.85 -4.68 -9.06
CA SER A 30 -5.10 -5.95 -9.73
C SER A 30 -5.35 -7.04 -8.69
N SER A 31 -6.17 -8.02 -9.03
CA SER A 31 -6.33 -9.24 -8.23
C SER A 31 -5.19 -10.21 -8.47
N LEU A 32 -4.77 -10.93 -7.43
CA LEU A 32 -3.80 -12.00 -7.53
C LEU A 32 -4.40 -13.33 -7.04
N PRO A 33 -4.15 -14.46 -7.73
CA PRO A 33 -4.54 -15.77 -7.21
C PRO A 33 -3.88 -16.06 -5.86
N SER A 34 -4.66 -16.49 -4.86
CA SER A 34 -4.18 -16.77 -3.50
C SER A 34 -3.04 -17.79 -3.46
N MET A 35 -3.02 -18.76 -4.38
CA MET A 35 -1.93 -19.75 -4.46
C MET A 35 -0.56 -19.13 -4.70
N GLN A 36 -0.47 -18.01 -5.42
CA GLN A 36 0.82 -17.34 -5.64
C GLN A 36 1.39 -16.77 -4.34
N PHE A 37 0.52 -16.35 -3.42
CA PHE A 37 0.94 -15.86 -2.11
C PHE A 37 1.42 -16.98 -1.18
N GLN A 38 0.87 -18.18 -1.31
CA GLN A 38 1.24 -19.34 -0.47
C GLN A 38 2.69 -19.78 -0.69
N PHE A 39 3.24 -19.61 -1.90
CA PHE A 39 4.61 -19.97 -2.26
C PHE A 39 5.54 -18.76 -2.38
N LEU A 40 5.04 -17.57 -2.02
CA LEU A 40 5.79 -16.32 -2.13
C LEU A 40 6.95 -16.31 -1.13
N SER A 41 8.18 -16.29 -1.65
CA SER A 41 9.41 -16.21 -0.84
C SER A 41 9.99 -14.80 -0.83
N ASP A 42 9.87 -14.08 -1.95
CA ASP A 42 10.32 -12.69 -2.10
C ASP A 42 9.14 -11.78 -2.50
N PRO A 43 8.73 -10.82 -1.64
CA PRO A 43 7.66 -9.87 -1.95
C PRO A 43 7.88 -9.06 -3.24
N ALA A 44 9.13 -8.89 -3.70
CA ALA A 44 9.42 -8.19 -4.95
C ALA A 44 8.83 -8.91 -6.17
N GLU A 45 8.56 -10.22 -6.07
CA GLU A 45 7.91 -10.98 -7.15
C GLU A 45 6.46 -10.56 -7.40
N LEU A 46 5.76 -10.02 -6.39
CA LEU A 46 4.39 -9.52 -6.56
C LEU A 46 4.31 -8.32 -7.52
N GLN A 47 5.43 -7.61 -7.71
CA GLN A 47 5.52 -6.51 -8.66
C GLN A 47 5.79 -7.02 -10.08
N LYS A 48 6.42 -8.19 -10.22
CA LYS A 48 6.73 -8.77 -11.53
C LYS A 48 5.44 -9.21 -12.21
N GLY A 49 5.13 -8.60 -13.34
CA GLY A 49 3.89 -8.88 -14.08
C GLY A 49 2.65 -8.21 -13.49
N PHE A 50 2.78 -7.31 -12.51
CA PHE A 50 1.67 -6.48 -12.08
C PHE A 50 1.21 -5.59 -13.24
N SER A 51 -0.06 -5.72 -13.62
CA SER A 51 -0.73 -4.81 -14.54
C SER A 51 -2.01 -4.31 -13.91
N SER A 52 -2.13 -2.99 -13.74
CA SER A 52 -3.37 -2.36 -13.30
C SER A 52 -4.49 -2.69 -14.28
N THR A 53 -5.65 -3.09 -13.74
CA THR A 53 -6.84 -3.40 -14.54
C THR A 53 -7.66 -2.16 -14.87
N GLY A 54 -7.35 -1.01 -14.27
CA GLY A 54 -8.15 0.21 -14.35
C GLY A 54 -9.45 0.15 -13.55
N GLN A 55 -9.72 -0.96 -12.85
CA GLN A 55 -10.94 -1.16 -12.07
C GLN A 55 -10.70 -0.90 -10.58
N GLN A 56 -11.77 -0.50 -9.89
CA GLN A 56 -11.78 -0.44 -8.43
C GLN A 56 -12.37 -1.73 -7.87
N TYR A 57 -11.70 -2.31 -6.88
CA TYR A 57 -12.16 -3.51 -6.20
C TYR A 57 -12.72 -3.16 -4.83
N THR A 58 -13.88 -3.72 -4.50
CA THR A 58 -14.51 -3.54 -3.19
C THR A 58 -13.89 -4.51 -2.19
N VAL A 59 -13.39 -3.98 -1.08
CA VAL A 59 -12.75 -4.78 -0.02
C VAL A 59 -13.64 -4.85 1.23
N ALA A 60 -14.43 -3.81 1.46
CA ALA A 60 -15.44 -3.80 2.51
C ALA A 60 -16.77 -3.25 1.96
N VAL A 61 -17.87 -3.91 2.30
CA VAL A 61 -19.22 -3.55 1.86
C VAL A 61 -20.20 -3.62 3.02
N ARG A 62 -21.09 -2.64 3.09
CA ARG A 62 -22.26 -2.66 3.97
C ARG A 62 -23.47 -3.14 3.18
N LEU A 63 -24.15 -4.15 3.70
CA LEU A 63 -25.44 -4.62 3.22
C LEU A 63 -26.52 -4.13 4.18
N SER A 64 -27.54 -3.47 3.65
CA SER A 64 -28.69 -3.03 4.43
C SER A 64 -30.02 -3.24 3.73
N GLY A 65 -31.09 -3.47 4.48
CA GLY A 65 -32.43 -3.64 3.91
C GLY A 65 -33.13 -4.91 4.39
N SER A 66 -33.93 -5.52 3.52
CA SER A 66 -34.75 -6.67 3.87
C SER A 66 -34.06 -7.98 3.49
N ALA A 67 -34.05 -8.96 4.42
CA ALA A 67 -33.44 -10.26 4.20
C ALA A 67 -34.19 -11.37 4.93
N SER A 68 -34.20 -12.55 4.31
CA SER A 68 -34.73 -13.79 4.89
C SER A 68 -33.59 -14.69 5.36
N SER A 69 -33.82 -15.43 6.44
CA SER A 69 -32.85 -16.39 6.96
C SER A 69 -32.74 -17.60 6.03
N ALA A 70 -31.50 -18.05 5.78
CA ALA A 70 -31.24 -19.34 5.13
C ALA A 70 -31.57 -20.54 6.04
N PHE A 71 -31.81 -20.30 7.33
CA PHE A 71 -32.16 -21.29 8.34
C PHE A 71 -33.46 -20.88 9.05
N PRO A 72 -34.61 -20.87 8.36
CA PRO A 72 -35.88 -20.42 8.93
C PRO A 72 -36.39 -21.32 10.05
N GLU A 73 -35.98 -22.58 10.07
CA GLU A 73 -36.31 -23.57 11.10
C GLU A 73 -35.19 -23.72 12.16
N GLY A 74 -34.11 -22.95 12.05
CA GLY A 74 -32.95 -23.05 12.92
C GLY A 74 -31.97 -24.15 12.51
N LEU A 75 -30.90 -24.29 13.29
CA LEU A 75 -29.88 -25.34 13.08
C LEU A 75 -30.19 -26.53 13.99
N ALA A 76 -30.12 -27.74 13.44
CA ALA A 76 -30.36 -28.96 14.20
C ALA A 76 -29.42 -29.07 15.40
N GLY A 77 -29.98 -29.24 16.60
CA GLY A 77 -29.22 -29.35 17.85
C GLY A 77 -28.85 -28.02 18.51
N VAL A 78 -29.29 -26.88 17.97
CA VAL A 78 -29.08 -25.56 18.58
C VAL A 78 -30.42 -24.97 19.01
N ASP A 79 -30.67 -24.95 20.32
CA ASP A 79 -31.87 -24.33 20.88
C ASP A 79 -31.64 -22.81 20.95
N SER A 80 -32.10 -22.08 19.94
CA SER A 80 -31.93 -20.63 19.82
C SER A 80 -33.17 -19.99 19.19
N GLN A 81 -33.48 -18.75 19.56
CA GLN A 81 -34.54 -17.99 18.91
C GLN A 81 -34.19 -17.76 17.45
N VAL A 82 -34.97 -18.35 16.55
CA VAL A 82 -34.79 -18.20 15.10
C VAL A 82 -35.49 -16.93 14.64
N VAL A 83 -34.75 -16.06 13.96
CA VAL A 83 -35.30 -14.90 13.27
C VAL A 83 -35.47 -15.27 11.80
N PRO A 84 -36.70 -15.48 11.30
CA PRO A 84 -36.94 -15.95 9.93
C PRO A 84 -36.63 -14.87 8.87
N GLY A 85 -36.64 -13.60 9.26
CA GLY A 85 -36.28 -12.48 8.40
C GLY A 85 -36.28 -11.15 9.14
N THR A 86 -35.75 -10.11 8.48
CA THR A 86 -35.67 -8.74 8.99
C THR A 86 -35.80 -7.75 7.85
N ASP A 87 -36.46 -6.62 8.07
CA ASP A 87 -36.53 -5.49 7.12
C ASP A 87 -35.42 -4.46 7.36
N LYS A 88 -34.62 -4.66 8.42
CA LYS A 88 -33.60 -3.73 8.90
C LYS A 88 -32.25 -4.41 9.05
N LEU A 89 -31.88 -5.27 8.09
CA LEU A 89 -30.56 -5.89 8.03
C LEU A 89 -29.49 -4.79 8.06
N GLN A 90 -28.45 -5.00 8.86
CA GLN A 90 -27.24 -4.18 8.88
C GLN A 90 -26.06 -5.12 9.03
N VAL A 91 -25.37 -5.39 7.92
CA VAL A 91 -24.22 -6.28 7.88
C VAL A 91 -23.07 -5.54 7.21
N VAL A 92 -21.88 -5.66 7.77
CA VAL A 92 -20.66 -5.19 7.13
C VAL A 92 -19.79 -6.41 6.89
N LEU A 93 -19.40 -6.60 5.64
CA LEU A 93 -18.46 -7.63 5.24
C LEU A 93 -17.12 -6.94 4.96
N VAL A 94 -16.04 -7.53 5.47
CA VAL A 94 -14.66 -7.11 5.21
C VAL A 94 -13.89 -8.33 4.74
N ALA A 95 -13.27 -8.24 3.56
CA ALA A 95 -12.55 -9.35 2.94
C ALA A 95 -11.13 -9.49 3.49
N ASP A 96 -10.92 -9.38 4.81
CA ASP A 96 -9.61 -9.54 5.44
C ASP A 96 -9.78 -10.16 6.83
N THR A 97 -8.99 -11.19 7.14
CA THR A 97 -9.05 -11.91 8.42
C THR A 97 -8.18 -11.29 9.51
N ASP A 98 -7.18 -10.51 9.11
CA ASP A 98 -6.10 -10.05 9.97
C ASP A 98 -6.18 -8.55 10.24
N LEU A 99 -7.24 -7.86 9.80
CA LEU A 99 -7.40 -6.41 9.87
C LEU A 99 -7.09 -5.82 11.26
N LEU A 100 -7.43 -6.57 12.32
CA LEU A 100 -7.23 -6.18 13.72
C LEU A 100 -5.93 -6.72 14.34
N ALA A 101 -5.14 -7.50 13.62
CA ALA A 101 -3.85 -7.98 14.09
C ALA A 101 -2.93 -6.79 14.39
N ASP A 102 -2.32 -6.76 15.57
CA ASP A 102 -1.54 -5.62 16.07
C ASP A 102 -0.53 -5.11 15.04
N ARG A 103 0.18 -6.04 14.36
CA ARG A 103 1.16 -5.77 13.30
C ARG A 103 0.66 -4.87 12.16
N LEU A 104 -0.65 -4.76 11.95
CA LEU A 104 -1.24 -3.96 10.89
C LEU A 104 -1.56 -2.52 11.30
N TRP A 105 -1.66 -2.22 12.60
CA TRP A 105 -2.17 -0.91 13.01
C TRP A 105 -1.64 -0.35 14.34
N VAL A 106 -1.06 -1.16 15.22
CA VAL A 106 -0.55 -0.71 16.51
C VAL A 106 0.84 -1.28 16.79
N GLN A 107 1.73 -0.43 17.29
CA GLN A 107 3.03 -0.84 17.78
C GLN A 107 3.02 -0.80 19.30
N VAL A 108 3.27 -1.96 19.93
CA VAL A 108 3.36 -2.08 21.39
C VAL A 108 4.83 -2.16 21.79
N GLN A 109 5.26 -1.25 22.67
CA GLN A 109 6.61 -1.21 23.21
C GLN A 109 6.58 -1.35 24.74
N ASN A 110 7.51 -2.13 25.29
CA ASN A 110 7.69 -2.24 26.74
C ASN A 110 8.62 -1.14 27.22
N PHE A 111 8.11 -0.24 28.07
CA PHE A 111 8.87 0.83 28.70
C PHE A 111 8.74 0.72 30.22
N PHE A 112 9.84 0.43 30.92
CA PHE A 112 9.87 0.21 32.37
C PHE A 112 8.80 -0.78 32.89
N GLY A 113 8.57 -1.88 32.17
CA GLY A 113 7.57 -2.88 32.54
C GLY A 113 6.11 -2.48 32.26
N GLN A 114 5.89 -1.30 31.68
CA GLN A 114 4.58 -0.88 31.17
C GLN A 114 4.54 -1.03 29.65
N GLN A 115 3.43 -1.55 29.11
CA GLN A 115 3.19 -1.60 27.68
C GLN A 115 2.61 -0.26 27.22
N ILE A 116 3.28 0.38 26.26
CA ILE A 116 2.79 1.58 25.58
C ILE A 116 2.42 1.18 24.15
N ALA A 117 1.16 1.40 23.79
CA ALA A 117 0.62 1.12 22.47
C ALA A 117 0.46 2.42 21.68
N THR A 118 1.06 2.49 20.50
CA THR A 118 0.95 3.65 19.58
C THR A 118 0.35 3.18 18.26
N ALA A 119 -0.80 3.72 17.90
CA ALA A 119 -1.44 3.42 16.62
C ALA A 119 -0.72 4.15 15.47
N PHE A 120 -0.40 3.42 14.40
CA PHE A 120 0.17 3.98 13.16
C PHE A 120 -0.80 3.85 11.98
N ALA A 121 -1.90 3.12 12.13
CA ALA A 121 -2.99 3.06 11.16
C ALA A 121 -4.36 3.07 11.86
N ASP A 122 -5.38 3.54 11.14
CA ASP A 122 -6.74 3.73 11.67
C ASP A 122 -7.62 2.47 11.68
N ASN A 123 -7.05 1.26 11.73
CA ASN A 123 -7.84 0.03 11.68
C ASN A 123 -8.74 -0.13 12.92
N GLY A 124 -8.19 0.15 14.12
CA GLY A 124 -8.96 0.17 15.37
C GLY A 124 -10.09 1.20 15.31
N SER A 125 -9.76 2.44 14.93
CA SER A 125 -10.72 3.52 14.74
C SER A 125 -11.84 3.12 13.76
N PHE A 126 -11.52 2.43 12.66
CA PHE A 126 -12.51 1.96 11.70
C PHE A 126 -13.51 1.00 12.34
N VAL A 127 -13.04 0.00 13.07
CA VAL A 127 -13.91 -0.99 13.72
C VAL A 127 -14.74 -0.36 14.84
N GLU A 128 -14.15 0.53 15.65
CA GLU A 128 -14.89 1.28 16.68
C GLU A 128 -16.05 2.08 16.06
N ASN A 129 -15.76 2.88 15.04
CA ASN A 129 -16.77 3.66 14.33
C ASN A 129 -17.83 2.76 13.68
N LEU A 130 -17.44 1.58 13.18
CA LEU A 130 -18.35 0.63 12.57
C LEU A 130 -19.33 0.05 13.60
N LEU A 131 -18.84 -0.36 14.77
CA LEU A 131 -19.64 -0.87 15.88
C LEU A 131 -20.58 0.21 16.42
N GLU A 132 -20.09 1.43 16.59
CA GLU A 132 -20.93 2.57 16.97
C GLU A 132 -22.02 2.85 15.92
N ASN A 133 -21.69 2.78 14.63
CA ASN A 133 -22.66 2.99 13.55
C ASN A 133 -23.73 1.88 13.49
N LEU A 134 -23.32 0.61 13.66
CA LEU A 134 -24.22 -0.54 13.65
C LEU A 134 -25.13 -0.60 14.89
N SER A 135 -24.68 -0.07 16.03
CA SER A 135 -25.49 0.03 17.25
C SER A 135 -26.57 1.13 17.21
N GLY A 136 -26.70 1.88 16.10
CA GLY A 136 -27.83 2.77 15.84
C GLY A 136 -27.58 4.26 16.10
N SER A 137 -26.34 4.70 16.28
CA SER A 137 -25.97 6.12 16.44
C SER A 137 -25.76 6.87 15.10
N SER A 138 -26.33 6.37 14.00
CA SER A 138 -26.02 6.76 12.62
C SER A 138 -26.19 8.26 12.31
N ALA A 139 -27.22 8.91 12.87
CA ALA A 139 -27.54 10.31 12.56
C ALA A 139 -26.48 11.32 13.04
N LEU A 140 -25.76 11.03 14.13
CA LEU A 140 -24.69 11.91 14.65
C LEU A 140 -23.32 11.58 14.06
N ILE A 141 -23.10 10.32 13.62
CA ILE A 141 -21.83 9.84 13.07
C ILE A 141 -21.64 10.25 11.59
N ASP A 142 -22.71 10.23 10.78
CA ASP A 142 -22.63 10.60 9.36
C ASP A 142 -22.24 12.07 9.12
N VAL A 143 -22.44 12.93 10.12
CA VAL A 143 -22.01 14.34 10.10
C VAL A 143 -20.52 14.48 10.41
N ARG A 144 -19.97 13.61 11.25
CA ARG A 144 -18.54 13.60 11.63
C ARG A 144 -17.67 12.91 10.57
N SER A 145 -18.19 11.89 9.88
CA SER A 145 -17.45 11.11 8.86
C SER A 145 -17.24 11.82 7.53
N ARG A 146 -18.00 12.89 7.24
CA ARG A 146 -17.79 13.75 6.04
C ARG A 146 -16.53 14.63 6.14
N GLY A 147 -15.84 14.58 7.28
CA GLY A 147 -14.76 15.48 7.65
C GLY A 147 -13.35 14.91 7.52
N GLN A 148 -13.03 14.17 6.46
CA GLN A 148 -11.64 13.99 6.00
C GLN A 148 -11.64 13.38 4.59
N PHE A 149 -11.91 14.22 3.58
CA PHE A 149 -11.44 13.89 2.24
C PHE A 149 -9.92 13.91 2.29
N SER A 150 -9.28 12.75 2.22
CA SER A 150 -7.88 12.74 1.80
C SER A 150 -7.89 13.29 0.38
N ARG A 151 -7.26 14.45 0.18
CA ARG A 151 -6.87 14.92 -1.15
C ARG A 151 -5.43 14.46 -1.31
N PRO A 152 -5.19 13.19 -1.68
CA PRO A 152 -3.84 12.74 -1.95
C PRO A 152 -3.27 13.64 -3.04
N PHE A 153 -1.99 13.94 -2.94
CA PHE A 153 -1.30 14.70 -3.97
C PHE A 153 -1.13 13.80 -5.20
N VAL A 154 -2.18 13.67 -6.01
CA VAL A 154 -2.26 12.75 -7.17
C VAL A 154 -1.08 12.93 -8.12
N VAL A 155 -0.56 14.16 -8.23
CA VAL A 155 0.66 14.48 -8.99
C VAL A 155 1.90 13.82 -8.39
N VAL A 156 2.09 13.92 -7.06
CA VAL A 156 3.21 13.28 -6.35
C VAL A 156 3.11 11.77 -6.43
N GLU A 157 1.92 11.22 -6.27
CA GLU A 157 1.70 9.78 -6.34
C GLU A 157 1.99 9.23 -7.74
N ARG A 158 1.58 9.96 -8.79
CA ARG A 158 1.94 9.62 -10.17
C ARG A 158 3.44 9.70 -10.41
N LEU A 159 4.11 10.78 -9.96
CA LEU A 159 5.56 10.95 -10.11
C LEU A 159 6.34 9.86 -9.37
N ARG A 160 5.96 9.54 -8.14
CA ARG A 160 6.55 8.44 -7.36
C ARG A 160 6.41 7.12 -8.11
N ARG A 161 5.23 6.82 -8.63
CA ARG A 161 4.97 5.61 -9.42
C ARG A 161 5.79 5.55 -10.70
N ASP A 162 5.86 6.65 -11.45
CA ASP A 162 6.61 6.71 -12.70
C ASP A 162 8.13 6.55 -12.44
N ALA A 163 8.62 7.06 -11.31
CA ALA A 163 9.99 6.87 -10.85
C ALA A 163 10.25 5.41 -10.40
N GLU A 164 9.32 4.80 -9.66
CA GLU A 164 9.37 3.38 -9.26
C GLU A 164 9.37 2.45 -10.50
N ALA A 165 8.61 2.79 -11.55
CA ALA A 165 8.58 2.01 -12.79
C ALA A 165 9.91 2.06 -13.57
N GLN A 166 10.54 3.24 -13.66
CA GLN A 166 11.87 3.39 -14.29
C GLN A 166 12.97 2.70 -13.48
N TYR A 167 12.87 2.75 -12.14
CA TYR A 167 13.74 2.02 -11.24
C TYR A 167 13.71 0.52 -11.53
N LEU A 168 12.51 -0.06 -11.64
CA LEU A 168 12.33 -1.50 -11.81
C LEU A 168 13.05 -2.03 -13.06
N GLN A 169 12.87 -1.36 -14.21
CA GLN A 169 13.49 -1.80 -15.46
C GLN A 169 15.02 -1.79 -15.40
N ASN A 170 15.62 -0.78 -14.78
CA ASN A 170 17.07 -0.69 -14.62
C ASN A 170 17.60 -1.69 -13.59
N ALA A 171 16.87 -1.85 -12.47
CA ALA A 171 17.22 -2.78 -11.40
C ALA A 171 17.17 -4.23 -11.88
N GLU A 172 16.13 -4.63 -12.62
CA GLU A 172 16.00 -5.99 -13.19
C GLU A 172 17.14 -6.32 -14.15
N ASN A 173 17.50 -5.40 -15.04
CA ASN A 173 18.63 -5.58 -15.96
C ASN A 173 19.96 -5.75 -15.22
N LEU A 174 20.20 -4.94 -14.19
CA LEU A 174 21.41 -5.04 -13.36
C LEU A 174 21.43 -6.32 -12.52
N GLN A 175 20.29 -6.74 -11.97
CA GLN A 175 20.16 -8.01 -11.24
C GLN A 175 20.40 -9.22 -12.16
N ALA A 176 19.86 -9.20 -13.37
CA ALA A 176 20.10 -10.26 -14.36
C ALA A 176 21.58 -10.37 -14.74
N ARG A 177 22.25 -9.22 -14.95
CA ARG A 177 23.71 -9.18 -15.20
C ARG A 177 24.52 -9.67 -14.00
N LEU A 178 24.08 -9.31 -12.78
CA LEU A 178 24.73 -9.78 -11.55
C LEU A 178 24.64 -11.30 -11.44
N ALA A 179 23.45 -11.87 -11.65
CA ALA A 179 23.21 -13.31 -11.61
C ALA A 179 24.06 -14.05 -12.66
N GLU A 180 24.13 -13.54 -13.88
CA GLU A 180 24.98 -14.12 -14.93
C GLU A 180 26.48 -14.04 -14.59
N THR A 181 26.93 -12.93 -13.99
CA THR A 181 28.33 -12.77 -13.55
C THR A 181 28.67 -13.71 -12.40
N GLU A 182 27.73 -13.92 -11.46
CA GLU A 182 27.90 -14.87 -10.35
C GLU A 182 27.95 -16.32 -10.86
N ARG A 183 27.10 -16.68 -11.83
CA ARG A 183 27.13 -17.99 -12.50
C ARG A 183 28.48 -18.26 -13.18
N GLN A 184 29.01 -17.28 -13.92
CA GLN A 184 30.31 -17.41 -14.60
C GLN A 184 31.48 -17.53 -13.60
N LEU A 185 31.39 -16.89 -12.44
CA LEU A 185 32.36 -17.05 -11.35
C LEU A 185 32.31 -18.45 -10.74
N GLU A 186 31.11 -18.98 -10.46
CA GLU A 186 30.92 -20.33 -9.94
C GLU A 186 31.40 -21.41 -10.93
N GLU A 187 31.18 -21.21 -12.23
CA GLU A 187 31.70 -22.11 -13.29
C GLU A 187 33.25 -22.10 -13.33
N LEU A 188 33.87 -20.93 -13.19
CA LEU A 188 35.34 -20.82 -13.12
C LEU A 188 35.91 -21.43 -11.83
N GLU A 189 35.23 -21.28 -10.69
CA GLU A 189 35.64 -21.85 -9.40
C GLU A 189 35.45 -23.37 -9.36
N SER A 190 34.38 -23.90 -9.94
CA SER A 190 34.12 -25.35 -10.02
C SER A 190 35.07 -26.04 -11.00
N ALA A 191 35.35 -25.44 -12.17
CA ALA A 191 36.35 -25.93 -13.11
C ALA A 191 37.76 -26.02 -12.48
N ARG A 192 38.09 -25.14 -11.53
CA ARG A 192 39.33 -25.20 -10.75
C ARG A 192 39.45 -26.47 -9.90
N VAL A 193 38.32 -26.95 -9.35
CA VAL A 193 38.27 -28.13 -8.48
C VAL A 193 38.36 -29.42 -9.29
N GLU A 194 37.75 -29.45 -10.49
CA GLU A 194 37.67 -30.63 -11.35
C GLU A 194 39.00 -30.96 -12.06
N ASP A 195 39.76 -29.95 -12.49
CA ASP A 195 41.06 -30.14 -13.18
C ASP A 195 42.23 -30.50 -12.23
N GLY A 196 41.99 -30.60 -10.91
CA GLY A 196 43.01 -30.93 -9.91
C GLY A 196 44.15 -29.92 -9.79
N LEU A 197 44.04 -28.77 -10.47
CA LEU A 197 45.03 -27.70 -10.50
C LEU A 197 44.88 -26.82 -9.25
N LEU A 198 45.90 -26.85 -8.38
CA LEU A 198 45.99 -25.97 -7.20
C LEU A 198 46.22 -24.49 -7.55
N THR A 199 46.42 -24.17 -8.85
CA THR A 199 46.79 -22.83 -9.33
C THR A 199 46.03 -22.49 -10.62
N LEU A 200 45.43 -21.31 -10.68
CA LEU A 200 44.74 -20.79 -11.87
C LEU A 200 45.72 -20.58 -13.03
N THR A 201 45.28 -20.82 -14.26
CA THR A 201 46.05 -20.36 -15.43
C THR A 201 46.03 -18.83 -15.51
N PRO A 202 47.06 -18.18 -16.09
CA PRO A 202 47.09 -16.71 -16.23
C PRO A 202 45.86 -16.13 -16.94
N LYS A 203 45.24 -16.90 -17.85
CA LYS A 203 44.01 -16.52 -18.55
C LYS A 203 42.77 -16.59 -17.64
N GLN A 204 42.66 -17.62 -16.80
CA GLN A 204 41.55 -17.76 -15.84
C GLN A 204 41.66 -16.74 -14.71
N GLU A 205 42.86 -16.45 -14.22
CA GLU A 205 43.10 -15.43 -13.20
C GLU A 205 42.71 -14.03 -13.69
N ALA A 206 43.05 -13.69 -14.94
CA ALA A 206 42.61 -12.44 -15.57
C ALA A 206 41.08 -12.37 -15.78
N ALA A 207 40.42 -13.49 -16.07
CA ALA A 207 38.96 -13.55 -16.19
C ALA A 207 38.26 -13.39 -14.84
N LEU A 208 38.75 -14.06 -13.79
CA LEU A 208 38.27 -13.94 -12.42
C LEU A 208 38.33 -12.48 -11.94
N PHE A 209 39.47 -11.81 -12.17
CA PHE A 209 39.63 -10.40 -11.80
C PHE A 209 38.62 -9.50 -12.50
N ARG A 210 38.38 -9.69 -13.81
CA ARG A 210 37.38 -8.94 -14.56
C ARG A 210 35.96 -9.15 -14.03
N PHE A 211 35.58 -10.38 -13.70
CA PHE A 211 34.26 -10.67 -13.15
C PHE A 211 34.06 -10.14 -11.74
N GLN A 212 35.09 -10.16 -10.90
CA GLN A 212 35.06 -9.51 -9.59
C GLN A 212 34.88 -7.99 -9.71
N GLU A 213 35.58 -7.36 -10.66
CA GLU A 213 35.44 -5.93 -10.94
C GLU A 213 34.04 -5.59 -11.48
N GLU A 214 33.51 -6.38 -12.41
CA GLU A 214 32.16 -6.21 -12.95
C GLU A 214 31.08 -6.39 -11.87
N LYS A 215 31.23 -7.37 -10.98
CA LYS A 215 30.34 -7.57 -9.82
C LYS A 215 30.31 -6.35 -8.90
N ILE A 216 31.47 -5.75 -8.61
CA ILE A 216 31.57 -4.55 -7.78
C ILE A 216 30.92 -3.36 -8.48
N ARG A 217 31.13 -3.21 -9.79
CA ARG A 217 30.51 -2.18 -10.62
C ARG A 217 28.99 -2.31 -10.61
N ILE A 218 28.44 -3.48 -10.92
CA ILE A 218 26.98 -3.72 -10.93
C ILE A 218 26.35 -3.44 -9.55
N ARG A 219 27.02 -3.83 -8.45
CA ARG A 219 26.54 -3.52 -7.08
C ARG A 219 26.59 -2.03 -6.75
N LYS A 220 27.54 -1.30 -7.33
CA LYS A 220 27.57 0.17 -7.21
C LYS A 220 26.43 0.78 -8.00
N ASP A 221 26.25 0.38 -9.25
CA ASP A 221 25.18 0.87 -10.12
C ASP A 221 23.79 0.62 -9.49
N LEU A 222 23.57 -0.55 -8.87
CA LEU A 222 22.35 -0.85 -8.12
C LEU A 222 22.13 0.12 -6.93
N ARG A 223 23.18 0.51 -6.22
CA ARG A 223 23.08 1.49 -5.12
C ARG A 223 22.83 2.90 -5.63
N ASP A 224 23.51 3.28 -6.72
CA ASP A 224 23.37 4.60 -7.32
C ASP A 224 21.95 4.79 -7.90
N VAL A 225 21.40 3.76 -8.56
CA VAL A 225 20.01 3.74 -9.04
C VAL A 225 19.01 3.89 -7.90
N ARG A 226 19.22 3.21 -6.76
CA ARG A 226 18.37 3.38 -5.56
C ARG A 226 18.47 4.80 -4.99
N HIS A 227 19.67 5.33 -4.90
CA HIS A 227 19.88 6.65 -4.30
C HIS A 227 19.29 7.78 -5.16
N GLN A 228 19.37 7.65 -6.49
CA GLN A 228 18.78 8.62 -7.41
C GLN A 228 17.24 8.64 -7.29
N LEU A 229 16.59 7.49 -7.09
CA LEU A 229 15.15 7.40 -6.86
C LEU A 229 14.72 8.19 -5.60
N ASP A 230 15.43 7.99 -4.49
CA ASP A 230 15.14 8.70 -3.23
C ASP A 230 15.31 10.22 -3.41
N LYS A 231 16.34 10.64 -4.14
CA LYS A 231 16.64 12.05 -4.39
C LYS A 231 15.57 12.76 -5.22
N ASP A 232 15.09 12.12 -6.29
CA ASP A 232 14.07 12.72 -7.17
C ASP A 232 12.72 12.87 -6.42
N ILE A 233 12.39 11.92 -5.53
CA ILE A 233 11.21 11.99 -4.66
C ILE A 233 11.36 13.14 -3.64
N GLU A 234 12.54 13.29 -3.03
CA GLU A 234 12.82 14.36 -2.07
C GLU A 234 12.77 15.76 -2.70
N GLU A 235 13.34 15.93 -3.89
CA GLU A 235 13.36 17.23 -4.58
C GLU A 235 11.94 17.69 -4.95
N LEU A 236 11.13 16.79 -5.50
CA LEU A 236 9.73 17.07 -5.81
C LEU A 236 8.94 17.41 -4.54
N GLY A 237 9.12 16.62 -3.49
CA GLY A 237 8.48 16.85 -2.20
C GLY A 237 8.88 18.20 -1.59
N SER A 238 10.15 18.59 -1.74
CA SER A 238 10.69 19.87 -1.27
C SER A 238 10.09 21.06 -2.03
N MET A 239 10.00 21.00 -3.36
CA MET A 239 9.39 22.06 -4.17
C MET A 239 7.92 22.29 -3.80
N LEU A 240 7.13 21.22 -3.65
CA LEU A 240 5.73 21.30 -3.25
C LEU A 240 5.56 21.88 -1.84
N LYS A 241 6.43 21.49 -0.90
CA LYS A 241 6.48 22.08 0.45
C LYS A 241 6.80 23.58 0.37
N PHE A 242 7.81 23.98 -0.42
CA PHE A 242 8.17 25.39 -0.58
C PHE A 242 7.01 26.24 -1.13
N LEU A 243 6.33 25.76 -2.18
CA LEU A 243 5.19 26.47 -2.77
C LEU A 243 4.03 26.66 -1.77
N ASN A 244 3.67 25.60 -1.03
CA ASN A 244 2.52 25.64 -0.14
C ASN A 244 2.81 26.27 1.24
N ILE A 245 4.00 26.06 1.79
CA ILE A 245 4.36 26.53 3.14
C ILE A 245 4.87 27.97 3.10
N LEU A 246 5.60 28.37 2.04
CA LEU A 246 6.23 29.69 1.97
C LEU A 246 5.59 30.60 0.93
N LEU A 247 5.51 30.17 -0.34
CA LEU A 247 5.09 31.05 -1.44
C LEU A 247 3.63 31.49 -1.32
N LEU A 248 2.71 30.54 -1.11
CA LEU A 248 1.27 30.83 -1.07
C LEU A 248 0.89 31.77 0.09
N PRO A 249 1.34 31.55 1.33
CA PRO A 249 1.08 32.48 2.44
C PRO A 249 1.67 33.87 2.20
N LEU A 250 2.87 33.98 1.60
CA LEU A 250 3.47 35.27 1.23
C LEU A 250 2.65 36.01 0.17
N LEU A 251 2.14 35.31 -0.85
CA LEU A 251 1.28 35.90 -1.87
C LEU A 251 -0.05 36.39 -1.27
N LEU A 252 -0.66 35.60 -0.38
CA LEU A 252 -1.91 35.99 0.28
C LEU A 252 -1.72 37.20 1.19
N THR A 253 -0.67 37.20 2.02
CA THR A 253 -0.35 38.31 2.93
C THR A 253 -0.03 39.59 2.15
N SER A 254 0.80 39.51 1.10
CA SER A 254 1.11 40.66 0.24
C SER A 254 -0.13 41.21 -0.47
N ALA A 255 -1.00 40.36 -1.01
CA ALA A 255 -2.26 40.78 -1.63
C ALA A 255 -3.20 41.49 -0.63
N LEU A 256 -3.27 41.01 0.61
CA LEU A 256 -4.11 41.60 1.66
C LEU A 256 -3.57 42.95 2.11
N VAL A 257 -2.24 43.10 2.22
CA VAL A 257 -1.57 44.39 2.49
C VAL A 257 -1.80 45.37 1.34
N ALA A 258 -1.63 44.95 0.09
CA ALA A 258 -1.87 45.79 -1.09
C ALA A 258 -3.31 46.30 -1.15
N MET A 259 -4.30 45.43 -0.90
CA MET A 259 -5.71 45.84 -0.81
C MET A 259 -5.96 46.87 0.30
N ARG A 260 -5.31 46.71 1.46
CA ARG A 260 -5.44 47.66 2.58
C ARG A 260 -4.90 49.05 2.21
N VAL A 261 -3.71 49.11 1.58
CA VAL A 261 -3.09 50.37 1.14
C VAL A 261 -3.94 51.07 0.08
N LEU A 262 -4.45 50.32 -0.90
CA LEU A 262 -5.32 50.86 -1.95
C LEU A 262 -6.65 51.40 -1.41
N ARG A 263 -7.18 50.82 -0.31
CA ARG A 263 -8.39 51.33 0.35
C ARG A 263 -8.12 52.62 1.11
N LEU A 264 -7.01 52.72 1.85
CA LEU A 264 -6.63 53.92 2.60
C LEU A 264 -6.47 55.14 1.69
N ASN A 265 -5.85 54.96 0.52
CA ASN A 265 -5.63 56.04 -0.46
C ASN A 265 -6.90 56.47 -1.21
N ARG A 266 -8.03 55.76 -1.09
CA ARG A 266 -9.32 56.13 -1.68
C ARG A 266 -10.25 56.85 -0.71
N THR A 267 -9.95 56.83 0.58
CA THR A 267 -10.75 57.46 1.64
C THR A 267 -10.19 58.79 2.14
N THR A 268 -9.05 59.21 1.59
CA THR A 268 -8.45 60.56 1.71
C THR A 268 -8.61 61.30 0.40
#